data_AF-A0A7W0VXK9-F1
#
_entry.id   AF-A0A7W0VXK9-F1
#
_cell.length_a   1.000
_cell.length_b   1.000
_cell.length_c   1.000
_cell.angle_alpha   90.00
_cell.angle_beta   90.00
_cell.angle_gamma   90.00
#
_symmetry.space_group_name_H-M   'P 1'
#
loop_
_entity.id
_entity.type
_entity.pdbx_description
1 polymer ?
#
loop_
_entity_poly.entity_id
_entity_poly.type
_entity_poly.pdbx_seq_one_letter_code
_entity_poly.pdbx_strand_id
1 'polypeptide(L)'
;MIAEVKARVTQLEKAMLRHRQKTGRRIVGRAGVLRQSWRASPTSPRPIRTLRPRFAGRVDVRVPALLSYRAFLASHCDARKAWLAGESARFPLGTYWLARFAPITVEPSPLSH
;
A
#
# COMPACT_ATOMS: atom_id res chain seq x y z
N MET A 1 -14.14 38.35 30.88
CA MET A 1 -14.65 37.38 29.89
C MET A 1 -14.38 37.78 28.43
N ILE A 2 -14.87 38.90 27.89
CA ILE A 2 -14.67 39.26 26.46
C ILE A 2 -13.18 39.50 26.10
N ALA A 3 -12.40 40.13 26.98
CA ALA A 3 -10.99 40.41 26.73
C ALA A 3 -10.13 39.14 26.65
N GLU A 4 -10.44 38.15 27.48
CA GLU A 4 -9.75 36.85 27.52
C GLU A 4 -10.01 36.04 26.24
N VAL A 5 -11.26 36.04 25.76
CA VAL A 5 -11.62 35.42 24.47
C VAL A 5 -10.85 36.08 23.31
N LYS A 6 -10.77 37.42 23.28
CA LYS A 6 -10.00 38.15 22.25
C LYS A 6 -8.51 37.80 22.29
N ALA A 7 -7.92 37.71 23.47
CA ALA A 7 -6.53 37.30 23.63
C ALA A 7 -6.28 35.88 23.11
N ARG A 8 -7.19 34.95 23.43
CA ARG A 8 -7.13 33.55 22.95
C ARG A 8 -7.21 33.45 21.43
N VAL A 9 -8.14 34.19 20.81
CA VAL A 9 -8.27 34.27 19.34
C VAL A 9 -6.99 34.81 18.71
N THR A 10 -6.44 35.89 19.26
CA THR A 10 -5.20 36.50 18.74
C THR A 10 -4.02 35.53 18.81
N GLN A 11 -3.92 34.76 19.88
CA GLN A 11 -2.88 33.73 20.03
C GLN A 11 -3.03 32.61 19.00
N LEU A 12 -4.26 32.16 18.75
CA LEU A 12 -4.57 31.14 17.74
C LEU A 12 -4.27 31.64 16.32
N GLU A 13 -4.63 32.87 15.99
CA GLU A 13 -4.32 33.48 14.69
C GLU A 13 -2.82 33.54 14.43
N LYS A 14 -2.03 33.98 15.43
CA LYS A 14 -0.56 33.97 15.35
C LYS A 14 0.02 32.57 15.18
N ALA A 15 -0.54 31.57 15.86
CA ALA A 15 -0.12 30.17 15.71
C ALA A 15 -0.41 29.64 14.29
N MET A 16 -1.60 29.94 13.76
CA MET A 16 -2.01 29.55 12.40
C MET A 16 -1.20 30.26 11.33
N LEU A 17 -0.85 31.54 11.51
CA LEU A 17 0.03 32.27 10.60
C LEU A 17 1.41 31.60 10.50
N ARG A 18 2.02 31.27 11.64
CA ARG A 18 3.32 30.56 11.69
C ARG A 18 3.25 29.18 11.04
N HIS A 19 2.17 28.44 11.28
CA HIS A 19 1.97 27.14 10.65
C HIS A 19 1.87 27.24 9.11
N ARG A 20 1.18 28.28 8.61
CA ARG A 20 1.07 28.53 7.16
C ARG A 20 2.40 28.93 6.53
N GLN A 21 3.19 29.77 7.20
CA GLN A 21 4.54 30.12 6.75
C GLN A 21 5.45 28.89 6.62
N LYS A 22 5.40 27.97 7.60
CA LYS A 22 6.16 26.70 7.55
C LYS A 22 5.72 25.76 6.43
N THR A 23 4.42 25.73 6.12
CA THR A 23 3.83 24.77 5.15
C THR A 23 3.69 25.34 3.73
N GLY A 24 3.98 26.62 3.53
CA GLY A 24 3.79 27.31 2.24
C GLY A 24 2.32 27.44 1.80
N ARG A 25 1.35 27.13 2.67
CA ARG A 25 -0.08 27.12 2.33
C ARG A 25 -0.64 28.54 2.25
N ARG A 26 -1.25 28.89 1.12
CA ARG A 26 -1.93 30.18 0.90
C ARG A 26 -3.43 30.05 1.21
N ILE A 27 -4.00 31.09 1.82
CA ILE A 27 -5.45 31.18 2.04
C ILE A 27 -6.07 31.89 0.85
N VAL A 28 -7.22 31.41 0.41
CA VAL A 28 -8.05 32.11 -0.57
C VAL A 28 -8.62 33.37 0.10
N GLY A 29 -8.25 34.55 -0.38
CA GLY A 29 -8.79 35.81 0.14
C GLY A 29 -10.28 35.98 -0.15
N ARG A 30 -10.92 36.98 0.48
CA ARG A 30 -12.37 37.27 0.35
C ARG A 30 -12.88 37.26 -1.09
N ALA A 31 -12.21 37.98 -1.99
CA ALA A 31 -12.60 38.03 -3.41
C ALA A 31 -12.54 36.64 -4.07
N GLY A 32 -11.56 35.82 -3.69
CA GLY A 32 -11.45 34.45 -4.18
C GLY A 32 -12.59 33.55 -3.71
N VAL A 33 -13.02 33.70 -2.45
CA VAL A 33 -14.18 32.96 -1.89
C VAL A 33 -15.48 33.38 -2.57
N LEU A 34 -15.71 34.68 -2.74
CA LEU A 34 -16.94 35.19 -3.37
C LEU A 34 -17.08 34.79 -4.84
N ARG A 35 -15.96 34.53 -5.54
CA ARG A 35 -15.98 34.01 -6.91
C ARG A 35 -16.20 32.49 -6.99
N GLN A 36 -16.13 31.76 -5.87
CA GLN A 36 -16.40 30.32 -5.90
C GLN A 36 -17.89 30.09 -6.14
N SER A 37 -18.19 29.46 -7.27
CA SER A 37 -19.55 29.00 -7.54
C SER A 37 -19.92 27.90 -6.54
N TRP A 38 -21.15 27.94 -6.03
CA TRP A 38 -21.67 26.87 -5.18
C TRP A 38 -21.77 25.51 -5.90
N ARG A 39 -21.80 25.53 -7.24
CA ARG A 39 -21.76 24.32 -8.09
C ARG A 39 -20.34 23.86 -8.42
N ALA A 40 -19.31 24.58 -7.97
CA ALA A 40 -17.93 24.23 -8.28
C ALA A 40 -17.53 22.93 -7.57
N SER A 41 -16.90 22.02 -8.31
CA SER A 41 -16.28 20.82 -7.80
C SER A 41 -14.78 20.82 -8.12
N PRO A 42 -13.94 20.10 -7.36
CA PRO A 42 -12.53 19.91 -7.72
C PRO A 42 -12.42 19.31 -9.12
N THR A 43 -11.66 19.96 -10.00
CA THR A 43 -11.42 19.48 -11.38
C THR A 43 -10.26 18.49 -11.45
N SER A 44 -9.44 18.42 -10.40
CA SER A 44 -8.31 17.49 -10.37
C SER A 44 -8.78 16.08 -10.03
N PRO A 45 -8.38 15.06 -10.82
CA PRO A 45 -8.65 13.68 -10.45
C PRO A 45 -7.96 13.39 -9.11
N ARG A 46 -8.75 12.93 -8.14
CA ARG A 46 -8.19 12.41 -6.88
C ARG A 46 -7.27 11.24 -7.23
N PRO A 47 -6.04 11.16 -6.70
CA PRO A 47 -5.19 10.01 -6.95
C PRO A 47 -5.90 8.75 -6.45
N ILE A 48 -6.35 7.92 -7.40
CA ILE A 48 -7.01 6.65 -7.12
C ILE A 48 -5.91 5.67 -6.73
N ARG A 49 -5.68 5.53 -5.42
CA ARG A 49 -4.80 4.52 -4.79
C ARG A 49 -3.31 4.68 -5.15
N THR A 50 -2.49 4.93 -4.14
CA THR A 50 -1.05 4.68 -4.26
C THR A 50 -0.82 3.20 -4.56
N LEU A 51 0.05 2.91 -5.53
CA LEU A 51 0.46 1.55 -5.89
C LEU A 51 0.89 0.82 -4.60
N ARG A 52 0.27 -0.34 -4.29
CA ARG A 52 0.65 -1.23 -3.19
C ARG A 52 1.29 -2.49 -3.75
N PRO A 53 2.57 -2.43 -4.16
CA PRO A 53 3.22 -3.57 -4.80
C PRO A 53 3.46 -4.69 -3.80
N ARG A 54 3.21 -5.94 -4.21
CA ARG A 54 3.50 -7.14 -3.40
C ARG A 54 5.00 -7.33 -3.17
N PHE A 55 5.81 -7.03 -4.19
CA PHE A 55 7.27 -7.02 -4.10
C PHE A 55 7.75 -5.58 -4.17
N ALA A 56 8.56 -5.17 -3.19
CA ALA A 56 9.23 -3.88 -3.22
C ALA A 56 10.33 -3.90 -4.29
N GLY A 57 10.58 -2.75 -4.91
CA GLY A 57 11.61 -2.59 -5.94
C GLY A 57 11.14 -1.85 -7.19
N ARG A 58 12.10 -1.61 -8.09
CA ARG A 58 11.85 -1.03 -9.42
C ARG A 58 11.06 -2.02 -10.29
N VAL A 59 10.46 -1.51 -11.38
CA VAL A 59 9.54 -2.28 -12.23
C VAL A 59 10.21 -3.50 -12.86
N ASP A 60 11.45 -3.32 -13.33
CA ASP A 60 12.34 -4.33 -13.92
C ASP A 60 12.65 -5.50 -12.98
N VAL A 61 12.76 -5.26 -11.68
CA VAL A 61 12.95 -6.32 -10.67
C VAL A 61 11.62 -6.93 -10.24
N ARG A 62 10.58 -6.09 -10.12
CA ARG A 62 9.27 -6.49 -9.61
C ARG A 62 8.51 -7.40 -10.56
N VAL A 63 8.57 -7.14 -11.86
CA VAL A 63 7.84 -7.94 -12.86
C VAL A 63 8.33 -9.39 -12.88
N PRO A 64 9.64 -9.69 -12.99
CA PRO A 64 10.15 -11.06 -12.88
C PRO A 64 9.77 -11.72 -11.55
N ALA A 65 9.92 -11.02 -10.42
CA ALA A 65 9.54 -11.56 -9.11
C ALA A 65 8.05 -11.96 -9.03
N LEU A 66 7.18 -11.15 -9.63
CA LEU A 66 5.76 -11.46 -9.70
C LEU A 66 5.47 -12.68 -10.58
N LEU A 67 6.18 -12.83 -11.72
CA LEU A 67 6.04 -14.00 -12.59
C LEU A 67 6.50 -15.28 -11.88
N SER A 68 7.66 -15.27 -11.24
CA SER A 68 8.17 -16.40 -10.47
C SER A 68 7.22 -16.77 -9.33
N TYR A 69 6.66 -15.78 -8.64
CA TYR A 69 5.68 -16.01 -7.59
C TYR A 69 4.39 -16.65 -8.11
N ARG A 70 3.91 -16.22 -9.29
CA ARG A 70 2.73 -16.82 -9.93
C ARG A 70 2.99 -18.26 -10.35
N ALA A 71 4.17 -18.55 -10.89
CA ALA A 71 4.58 -19.92 -11.23
C ALA A 71 4.61 -20.81 -9.98
N PHE A 72 5.23 -20.33 -8.89
CA PHE A 72 5.22 -21.03 -7.60
C PHE A 72 3.80 -21.33 -7.11
N LEU A 73 2.90 -20.35 -7.14
CA LEU A 73 1.51 -20.55 -6.71
C LEU A 73 0.76 -21.57 -7.58
N ALA A 74 0.97 -21.55 -8.89
CA ALA A 74 0.35 -22.52 -9.79
C ALA A 74 0.80 -23.95 -9.44
N SER A 75 2.12 -24.18 -9.37
CA SER A 75 2.68 -25.49 -9.00
C SER A 75 2.21 -25.94 -7.62
N HIS A 76 2.16 -25.04 -6.64
CA HIS A 76 1.66 -25.36 -5.29
C HIS A 76 0.17 -25.74 -5.31
N CYS A 77 -0.66 -25.00 -6.06
CA CYS A 77 -2.08 -25.30 -6.20
C CYS A 77 -2.31 -26.67 -6.85
N ASP A 78 -1.55 -27.01 -7.88
CA ASP A 78 -1.71 -28.27 -8.59
C ASP A 78 -1.19 -29.45 -7.75
N ALA A 79 -0.05 -29.31 -7.08
CA ALA A 79 0.42 -30.29 -6.10
C ALA A 79 -0.59 -30.51 -4.97
N ARG A 80 -1.22 -29.44 -4.46
CA ARG A 80 -2.26 -29.57 -3.44
C ARG A 80 -3.50 -30.30 -3.95
N LYS A 81 -3.93 -30.09 -5.20
CA LYS A 81 -5.06 -30.82 -5.78
C LYS A 81 -4.75 -32.31 -5.90
N ALA A 82 -3.57 -32.66 -6.44
CA ALA A 82 -3.12 -34.05 -6.55
C ALA A 82 -3.04 -34.72 -5.17
N TRP A 83 -2.48 -34.02 -4.18
CA TRP A 83 -2.39 -34.54 -2.81
C TRP A 83 -3.75 -34.80 -2.17
N LEU A 84 -4.72 -33.89 -2.37
CA LEU A 84 -6.09 -34.08 -1.89
C LEU A 84 -6.85 -35.19 -2.61
N ALA A 85 -6.48 -35.49 -3.86
CA ALA A 85 -6.98 -36.64 -4.61
C ALA A 85 -6.33 -37.97 -4.19
N GLY A 86 -5.32 -37.94 -3.30
CA GLY A 86 -4.56 -39.12 -2.88
C GLY A 86 -3.48 -39.55 -3.87
N GLU A 87 -3.17 -38.71 -4.87
CA GLU A 87 -2.12 -38.96 -5.85
C GLU A 87 -0.73 -38.57 -5.31
N SER A 88 0.32 -39.09 -5.94
CA SER A 88 1.69 -38.68 -5.63
C SER A 88 1.90 -37.23 -6.04
N ALA A 89 2.04 -36.35 -5.05
CA ALA A 89 2.24 -34.92 -5.27
C ALA A 89 3.61 -34.47 -4.77
N ARG A 90 4.33 -33.73 -5.61
CA ARG A 90 5.58 -33.06 -5.25
C ARG A 90 5.32 -31.55 -5.15
N PHE A 91 5.51 -31.01 -3.96
CA PHE A 91 5.34 -29.59 -3.70
C PHE A 91 6.58 -28.80 -4.12
N PRO A 92 6.40 -27.56 -4.63
CA PRO A 92 7.52 -26.73 -5.03
C PRO A 92 8.37 -26.31 -3.82
N LEU A 93 9.66 -26.07 -4.06
CA LEU A 93 10.58 -25.53 -3.07
C LEU A 93 10.06 -24.19 -2.51
N GLY A 94 10.13 -24.02 -1.19
CA GLY A 94 9.53 -22.86 -0.49
C GLY A 94 8.29 -23.20 0.34
N THR A 95 7.77 -24.42 0.20
CA THR A 95 6.64 -24.93 1.00
C THR A 95 7.09 -25.47 2.38
N TYR A 96 7.88 -24.69 3.11
CA TYR A 96 8.61 -25.15 4.31
C TYR A 96 7.70 -25.65 5.44
N TRP A 97 6.55 -25.01 5.67
CA TRP A 97 5.67 -25.41 6.77
C TRP A 97 5.07 -26.81 6.53
N LEU A 98 4.60 -27.09 5.31
CA LEU A 98 4.13 -28.43 4.97
C LEU A 98 5.29 -29.43 4.94
N ALA A 99 6.47 -29.04 4.45
CA ALA A 99 7.66 -29.89 4.47
C ALA A 99 8.02 -30.38 5.89
N ARG A 100 7.80 -29.53 6.90
CA ARG A 100 8.16 -29.82 8.28
C ARG A 100 7.11 -30.63 9.04
N PHE A 101 5.82 -30.44 8.72
CA PHE A 101 4.72 -30.94 9.55
C PHE A 101 3.78 -31.92 8.84
N ALA A 102 3.90 -32.09 7.53
CA ALA A 102 3.11 -33.04 6.76
C ALA A 102 4.04 -34.06 6.06
N PRO A 103 3.61 -35.32 5.88
CA PRO A 103 4.35 -36.33 5.15
C PRO A 103 4.24 -36.09 3.63
N ILE A 104 4.69 -34.93 3.17
CA ILE A 104 4.66 -34.53 1.76
C ILE A 104 6.06 -34.57 1.14
N THR A 105 6.12 -34.84 -0.16
CA THR A 105 7.38 -34.78 -0.91
C THR A 105 7.58 -33.36 -1.42
N VAL A 106 8.76 -32.78 -1.18
CA VAL A 106 9.14 -31.43 -1.64
C VAL A 106 10.32 -31.54 -2.59
N GLU A 107 10.39 -30.63 -3.55
CA GLU A 107 11.57 -30.50 -4.41
C GLU A 107 12.85 -30.25 -3.61
N PRO A 108 13.98 -30.87 -3.99
CA PRO A 108 15.25 -30.66 -3.29
C PRO A 108 15.72 -29.22 -3.46
N SER A 109 16.31 -28.67 -2.40
CA SER A 109 16.96 -27.36 -2.47
C SER A 109 18.24 -27.45 -3.30
N PRO A 110 18.46 -26.56 -4.29
CA PRO A 110 19.71 -26.54 -5.07
C PRO A 110 20.93 -26.13 -4.23
N LEU A 111 20.74 -25.69 -2.99
CA LEU A 111 21.80 -25.25 -2.07
C LEU A 111 22.18 -26.31 -1.02
N SER A 112 21.62 -27.52 -1.10
CA SER A 112 21.96 -28.62 -0.21
C SER A 112 22.93 -29.57 -0.92
N HIS A 113 24.21 -29.24 -0.88
CA HIS A 113 25.34 -30.13 -1.14
C HIS A 113 26.22 -30.19 0.12
#